data_AF-A0A8J6Q648-F1
#
_entry.id   AF-A0A8J6Q648-F1
#
_cell.length_a   1.000
_cell.length_b   1.000
_cell.length_c   1.000
_cell.angle_alpha   90.00
_cell.angle_beta   90.00
_cell.angle_gamma   90.00
#
_symmetry.space_group_name_H-M   'P 1'
#
loop_
_entity.id
_entity.type
_entity.pdbx_description
1 polymer ?
#
loop_
_entity_poly.entity_id
_entity_poly.type
_entity_poly.pdbx_seq_one_letter_code
_entity_poly.pdbx_strand_id
1 'polypeptide(L)' 'MSNISDILQGEYESEYGNEYDLSVQKQFSKPKIYTASGNLKKRWYVYFSYRDPKTNTLKR' A
#
# COMPACT_ATOMS: atom_id res chain seq x y z
N MET A 1 10.37 8.76 -35.22
CA MET A 1 10.86 9.25 -33.91
C MET A 1 9.64 9.41 -33.05
N SER A 2 9.57 8.71 -31.92
CA SER A 2 8.48 8.87 -30.96
C SER A 2 8.54 10.27 -30.36
N ASN A 3 7.42 10.96 -30.24
CA ASN A 3 7.40 12.22 -29.51
C ASN A 3 7.61 11.93 -28.02
N ILE A 4 8.19 12.88 -27.29
CA ILE A 4 8.42 12.75 -25.84
C ILE A 4 7.11 12.44 -25.09
N SER A 5 5.98 12.96 -25.58
CA SER A 5 4.63 12.65 -25.08
C SER A 5 4.31 11.15 -25.10
N ASP A 6 4.68 10.46 -26.17
CA ASP A 6 4.34 9.05 -26.39
C ASP A 6 5.17 8.16 -25.45
N ILE A 7 6.41 8.57 -25.18
CA ILE A 7 7.31 7.92 -24.21
C ILE A 7 6.75 8.09 -22.80
N LEU A 8 6.35 9.30 -22.42
CA LEU A 8 5.79 9.59 -21.10
C LEU A 8 4.48 8.85 -20.85
N GLN A 9 3.63 8.73 -21.88
CA GLN A 9 2.39 7.98 -21.77
C GLN A 9 2.64 6.48 -21.58
N GLY A 10 3.60 5.91 -22.31
CA GLY A 10 4.00 4.51 -22.13
C GLY A 10 4.58 4.20 -20.75
N GLU A 11 5.42 5.10 -20.21
CA GLU A 11 5.95 4.98 -18.84
C GLU A 11 4.82 5.05 -17.79
N TYR A 12 3.89 6.00 -17.93
CA TYR A 12 2.75 6.15 -17.02
C TYR A 12 1.82 4.93 -17.02
N GLU A 13 1.47 4.43 -18.21
CA GLU A 13 0.63 3.24 -18.36
C GLU A 13 1.35 1.97 -17.87
N SER A 14 2.67 1.88 -18.05
CA SER A 14 3.50 0.80 -17.54
C SER A 14 3.60 0.83 -16.00
N GLU A 15 3.82 2.00 -15.39
CA GLU A 15 3.88 2.13 -13.93
C GLU A 15 2.54 1.77 -13.29
N TYR A 16 1.44 2.32 -13.82
CA TYR A 16 0.09 2.00 -13.38
C TYR A 16 -0.21 0.51 -13.59
N GLY A 17 0.03 -0.02 -14.79
CA GLY A 17 -0.16 -1.43 -15.10
C GLY A 17 0.64 -2.33 -14.15
N ASN A 18 1.93 -2.06 -13.95
CA ASN A 18 2.78 -2.84 -13.07
C ASN A 18 2.36 -2.72 -11.59
N GLU A 19 1.92 -1.58 -11.09
CA GLU A 19 1.51 -1.46 -9.69
C GLU A 19 0.21 -2.24 -9.38
N TYR A 20 -0.69 -2.38 -10.36
CA TYR A 20 -1.95 -3.12 -10.20
C TYR A 20 -1.86 -4.59 -10.65
N ASP A 21 -1.08 -4.93 -11.70
CA ASP A 21 -0.89 -6.30 -12.23
C ASP A 21 0.26 -7.05 -11.57
N LEU A 22 1.38 -6.39 -11.22
CA LEU A 22 2.33 -7.04 -10.32
C LEU A 22 1.62 -7.10 -8.99
N SER A 23 1.20 -8.31 -8.64
CA SER A 23 0.76 -8.70 -7.30
C SER A 23 1.92 -8.57 -6.30
N VAL A 24 2.60 -7.41 -6.25
CA VAL A 24 3.61 -7.09 -5.26
C VAL A 24 2.88 -7.21 -3.94
N GLN A 25 3.16 -8.32 -3.27
CA GLN A 25 2.43 -8.68 -2.09
C GLN A 25 2.60 -7.54 -1.10
N LYS A 26 1.48 -6.92 -0.72
CA LYS A 26 1.50 -5.70 0.09
C LYS A 26 2.39 -5.91 1.31
N GLN A 27 3.38 -5.04 1.44
CA GLN A 27 4.33 -5.07 2.55
C GLN A 27 3.65 -4.69 3.86
N PHE A 28 2.58 -3.89 3.77
CA PHE A 28 1.79 -3.45 4.90
C PHE A 28 0.29 -3.59 4.62
N SER A 29 -0.49 -3.90 5.66
CA SER A 29 -1.94 -3.80 5.59
C SER A 29 -2.40 -2.35 5.71
N LYS A 30 -3.59 -2.02 5.19
CA LYS A 30 -4.24 -0.74 5.48
C LYS A 30 -4.41 -0.56 7.01
N PRO A 31 -3.93 0.54 7.62
CA PRO A 31 -4.02 0.74 9.05
C PRO A 31 -5.48 0.92 9.49
N LYS A 32 -5.84 0.34 10.63
CA LYS A 32 -7.15 0.49 11.28
C LYS A 32 -6.97 1.27 12.57
N ILE A 33 -7.69 2.38 12.70
CA ILE A 33 -7.66 3.23 13.89
C ILE A 33 -8.83 2.83 14.78
N TYR A 34 -8.53 2.45 16.02
CA TYR A 34 -9.52 2.35 17.09
C TYR A 34 -9.57 3.70 17.81
N THR A 35 -10.69 4.42 17.64
CA THR A 35 -10.92 5.76 18.20
C THR A 35 -11.75 5.73 19.49
N ALA A 36 -11.95 4.56 20.08
CA ALA A 36 -12.77 4.38 21.29
C ALA A 36 -14.16 5.05 21.21
N SER A 37 -14.79 4.99 20.03
CA SER A 37 -16.05 5.66 19.71
C SER A 37 -16.04 7.17 19.94
N GLY A 38 -14.90 7.82 19.67
CA GLY A 38 -14.73 9.27 19.83
C GLY A 38 -14.44 9.71 21.27
N ASN A 39 -14.22 8.76 22.19
CA ASN A 39 -13.90 9.09 23.58
C ASN A 39 -12.43 9.51 23.72
N LEU A 40 -12.19 10.80 23.91
CA LEU A 40 -10.85 11.40 24.08
C LEU A 40 -10.15 11.03 25.38
N LYS A 41 -10.88 10.50 26.39
CA LYS A 41 -10.29 10.01 27.65
C LYS A 41 -9.73 8.59 27.53
N LYS A 42 -9.99 7.90 26.41
CA LYS A 42 -9.52 6.54 26.16
C LYS A 42 -8.34 6.57 25.17
N ARG A 43 -7.43 5.60 25.31
CA ARG A 43 -6.29 5.45 24.39
C ARG A 43 -6.79 5.03 23.01
N TRP A 44 -6.23 5.67 21.99
CA TRP A 44 -6.43 5.27 20.62
C TRP A 44 -5.33 4.30 20.22
N TYR A 45 -5.68 3.34 19.38
CA TYR A 45 -4.74 2.34 18.89
C TYR A 45 -4.76 2.36 17.37
N VAL A 46 -3.58 2.38 16.76
CA VAL A 46 -3.41 2.16 15.33
C VAL A 46 -2.93 0.74 15.15
N TYR A 47 -3.67 -0.01 14.36
CA TYR A 47 -3.32 -1.39 14.07
C TYR A 47 -2.99 -1.56 12.60
N PHE A 48 -1.83 -2.11 12.31
CA PHE A 48 -1.42 -2.51 10.98
C PHE A 48 -0.64 -3.82 11.07
N SER A 49 -0.48 -4.50 9.95
CA SER A 49 0.35 -5.67 9.82
C SER A 49 1.45 -5.41 8.81
N TYR A 50 2.63 -5.96 9.05
CA TYR A 50 3.79 -5.92 8.16
C TYR A 50 4.10 -7.33 7.63
N ARG A 51 4.72 -7.40 6.48
CA ARG A 51 5.12 -8.65 5.85
C ARG A 51 6.46 -9.10 6.42
N ASP A 52 6.48 -10.27 7.04
CA ASP A 52 7.70 -10.86 7.58
C ASP A 52 8.62 -11.26 6.41
N PRO A 53 9.88 -10.78 6.37
CA PRO A 53 10.80 -11.11 5.29
C PRO A 53 11.18 -12.59 5.23
N LYS A 54 11.04 -13.33 6.33
CA LYS A 54 11.39 -14.77 6.41
C LYS A 54 10.24 -15.67 5.97
N THR A 55 9.02 -15.38 6.41
CA THR A 55 7.85 -16.24 6.14
C THR A 55 6.97 -15.72 5.01
N ASN A 56 7.21 -14.48 4.57
CA ASN A 56 6.41 -13.80 3.55
C ASN A 56 4.90 -13.79 3.90
N THR A 57 4.57 -13.65 5.18
CA THR A 57 3.21 -13.56 5.71
C THR A 57 3.03 -12.28 6.51
N LEU A 58 1.79 -11.78 6.58
CA LEU A 58 1.47 -10.56 7.34
C LEU A 58 1.39 -10.87 8.85
N LYS A 59 2.09 -10.09 9.67
CA LYS A 59 2.11 -10.16 11.14
C LYS A 59 1.74 -8.80 11.73
N ARG A 60 1.05 -8.79 12.88
CA ARG A 60 0.50 -7.60 13.55
C ARG A 60 1.22 -7.34 14.86
#